data_AF-A0A522MWY9-F1
#
_entry.id   AF-A0A522MWY9-F1
#
_cell.length_a   1.000
_cell.length_b   1.000
_cell.length_c   1.000
_cell.angle_alpha   90.00
_cell.angle_beta   90.00
_cell.angle_gamma   90.00
#
_symmetry.space_group_name_H-M   'P 1'
#
loop_
_entity.id
_entity.type
_entity.pdbx_description
1 polymer ?
#
loop_
_entity_poly.entity_id
_entity_poly.type
_entity_poly.pdbx_seq_one_letter_code
_entity_poly.pdbx_strand_id
1 'polypeptide(L)'
;MPAVGLLDLVDGQAADGVDGELLQAHPPGCRGGHRLDDRPQAPPFGPGALGPRGDRRLRRVRSGSPPYHLPVTSSLYRGAALADGRGPDLRLGVSVLVEDGRIAWIAPDEHELAGRAARRTQDVEVIDASGATIVPGLVDCHSHVTGPGGAHWTERFADPPATLLAVAEANGRLASQAGVRWLRDVGSPIGVDPEDGRRRALALGLWDRWRARPEMPYLRAAGTWLMRRGSLPGVPTEEAD
;
A
#
# COMPACT_ATOMS: atom_id res chain seq x y z
N MET A 1 -4.24 -9.60 -30.04
CA MET A 1 -4.93 -9.09 -28.84
C MET A 1 -3.88 -8.42 -27.97
N PRO A 2 -3.93 -7.11 -27.72
CA PRO A 2 -3.04 -6.52 -26.73
C PRO A 2 -3.44 -7.06 -25.36
N ALA A 3 -2.45 -7.46 -24.56
CA ALA A 3 -2.69 -7.95 -23.21
C ALA A 3 -3.35 -6.84 -22.37
N VAL A 4 -4.40 -7.19 -21.61
CA VAL A 4 -4.95 -6.30 -20.58
C VAL A 4 -3.82 -6.02 -19.59
N GLY A 5 -3.25 -4.82 -19.66
CA GLY A 5 -2.14 -4.40 -18.81
C GLY A 5 -2.59 -4.24 -17.37
N LEU A 6 -1.72 -4.58 -16.43
CA LEU A 6 -1.89 -4.22 -15.03
C LEU A 6 -1.94 -2.69 -14.91
N LEU A 7 -2.98 -2.17 -14.27
CA LEU A 7 -3.11 -0.75 -14.03
C LEU A 7 -2.29 -0.34 -12.79
N ASP A 8 -1.19 0.37 -13.01
CA ASP A 8 -0.36 0.91 -11.95
C ASP A 8 -0.86 2.28 -11.48
N LEU A 9 -1.69 2.28 -10.44
CA LEU A 9 -2.09 3.48 -9.72
C LEU A 9 -1.29 3.56 -8.42
N VAL A 10 -0.15 4.24 -8.44
CA VAL A 10 0.65 4.50 -7.24
C VAL A 10 0.72 5.99 -7.02
N ASP A 11 -0.09 6.47 -6.09
CA ASP A 11 0.22 7.74 -5.42
C ASP A 11 0.18 7.54 -3.90
N GLY A 12 1.36 7.37 -3.33
CA GLY A 12 1.59 7.12 -1.90
C GLY A 12 1.32 8.32 -0.99
N GLN A 13 0.78 9.44 -1.51
CA GLN A 13 0.42 10.60 -0.69
C GLN A 13 -0.90 10.44 0.10
N ALA A 14 -1.72 9.43 -0.21
CA ALA A 14 -3.03 9.27 0.43
C ALA A 14 -3.01 8.50 1.77
N ALA A 15 -1.95 7.76 2.10
CA ALA A 15 -1.94 6.87 3.27
C ALA A 15 -1.48 7.53 4.59
N ASP A 16 -0.92 8.74 4.56
CA ASP A 16 -0.44 9.43 5.76
C ASP A 16 -1.52 10.30 6.44
N GLY A 17 -2.81 10.24 6.03
CA GLY A 17 -3.83 11.12 6.59
C GLY A 17 -5.31 10.90 6.23
N VAL A 18 -5.75 9.68 5.93
CA VAL A 18 -7.20 9.42 5.81
C VAL A 18 -7.83 9.18 7.19
N ASP A 19 -8.34 10.26 7.79
CA ASP A 19 -9.40 10.16 8.80
C ASP A 19 -10.64 9.58 8.10
N GLY A 20 -11.14 8.44 8.58
CA GLY A 20 -12.20 7.64 7.98
C GLY A 20 -13.60 8.27 7.96
N GLU A 21 -13.73 9.59 8.05
CA GLU A 21 -15.03 10.28 8.14
C GLU A 21 -15.60 10.78 6.80
N LEU A 22 -14.79 10.92 5.74
CA LEU A 22 -15.20 11.70 4.54
C LEU A 22 -15.92 10.94 3.42
N LEU A 23 -16.36 9.69 3.65
CA LEU A 23 -17.13 8.91 2.66
C LEU A 23 -18.44 8.32 3.22
N GLN A 24 -19.05 8.98 4.21
CA GLN A 24 -20.39 8.62 4.69
C GLN A 24 -21.46 9.49 4.04
N ALA A 25 -22.05 9.00 2.95
CA ALA A 25 -23.40 9.41 2.55
C ALA A 25 -24.39 8.44 3.23
N HIS A 26 -25.08 8.89 4.27
CA HIS A 26 -26.12 8.11 4.94
C HIS A 26 -27.45 8.16 4.18
N PRO A 27 -28.11 7.01 3.91
CA PRO A 27 -29.54 6.99 3.63
C PRO A 27 -30.36 7.07 4.94
N PRO A 28 -31.57 7.67 4.93
CA PRO A 28 -32.36 7.83 6.14
C PRO A 28 -33.17 6.58 6.47
N GLY A 29 -33.13 6.19 7.75
CA GLY A 29 -34.23 5.50 8.41
C GLY A 29 -34.21 3.97 8.34
N CYS A 30 -33.78 3.34 9.43
CA CYS A 30 -34.41 2.13 9.98
C CYS A 30 -34.00 1.99 11.45
N ARG A 31 -34.95 2.28 12.36
CA ARG A 31 -34.83 2.01 13.80
C ARG A 31 -35.11 0.52 14.02
N GLY A 32 -34.16 -0.19 14.62
CA GLY A 32 -34.36 -1.57 15.08
C GLY A 32 -33.23 -1.93 16.04
N GLY A 33 -33.54 -1.98 17.33
CA GLY A 33 -32.55 -2.19 18.38
C GLY A 33 -32.26 -3.66 18.62
N HIS A 34 -31.00 -3.95 18.97
CA HIS A 34 -30.66 -5.08 19.83
C HIS A 34 -29.51 -4.66 20.75
N ARG A 35 -29.77 -4.77 22.06
CA ARG A 35 -28.81 -4.58 23.15
C ARG A 35 -27.70 -5.62 23.05
N LEU A 36 -26.45 -5.17 23.15
CA LEU A 36 -25.28 -5.99 23.47
C LEU A 36 -24.68 -5.46 24.77
N ASP A 37 -25.31 -5.82 25.89
CA ASP A 37 -24.65 -5.80 27.20
C ASP A 37 -23.97 -7.16 27.36
N ASP A 38 -22.63 -7.16 27.30
CA ASP A 38 -21.73 -8.02 28.09
C ASP A 38 -20.30 -7.90 27.54
N ARG A 39 -19.59 -6.84 27.96
CA ARG A 39 -18.12 -6.80 27.93
C ARG A 39 -17.60 -6.50 29.34
N PRO A 40 -16.60 -7.24 29.84
CA PRO A 40 -16.02 -6.97 31.15
C PRO A 40 -15.26 -5.64 31.16
N GLN A 41 -15.54 -4.81 32.17
CA GLN A 41 -14.92 -3.50 32.36
C GLN A 41 -13.48 -3.63 32.87
N ALA A 42 -12.54 -2.87 32.27
CA ALA A 42 -11.18 -2.70 32.77
C ALA A 42 -11.17 -1.70 33.95
N PRO A 43 -10.26 -1.87 34.94
CA PRO A 43 -10.23 -1.00 36.13
C PRO A 43 -9.74 0.42 35.80
N PRO A 44 -10.21 1.45 36.53
CA PRO A 44 -9.82 2.84 36.29
C PRO A 44 -8.38 3.13 36.75
N PHE A 45 -7.59 3.72 35.86
CA PHE A 45 -6.30 4.33 36.20
C PHE A 45 -6.52 5.65 36.95
N GLY A 46 -5.93 5.78 38.14
CA GLY A 46 -5.94 7.00 38.95
C GLY A 46 -5.05 8.12 38.39
N PRO A 47 -5.24 9.38 38.81
CA PRO A 47 -4.55 10.54 38.24
C PRO A 47 -3.11 10.64 38.76
N GLY A 48 -2.16 10.06 38.01
CA GLY A 48 -0.74 10.33 38.18
C GLY A 48 -0.35 11.67 37.53
N ALA A 49 0.39 12.49 38.27
CA ALA A 49 0.78 13.86 37.93
C ALA A 49 1.41 14.00 36.53
N LEU A 50 0.76 14.78 35.66
CA LEU A 50 1.36 15.26 34.41
C LEU A 50 2.39 16.35 34.74
N GLY A 51 3.66 16.08 34.44
CA GLY A 51 4.68 17.11 34.26
C GLY A 51 4.34 18.06 33.10
N PRO A 52 5.00 19.22 33.01
CA PRO A 52 4.61 20.28 32.07
C PRO A 52 4.67 19.79 30.62
N ARG A 53 3.54 19.93 29.91
CA ARG A 53 3.38 19.63 28.49
C ARG A 53 4.25 20.61 27.69
N GLY A 54 5.43 20.15 27.29
CA GLY A 54 6.26 20.87 26.33
C GLY A 54 5.53 20.95 24.98
N ASP A 55 5.34 22.17 24.48
CA ASP A 55 4.80 22.48 23.17
C ASP A 55 5.77 22.03 22.06
N ARG A 56 5.85 20.72 21.84
CA ARG A 56 6.52 20.15 20.66
C ARG A 56 5.53 20.17 19.50
N ARG A 57 5.43 21.32 18.84
CA ARG A 57 4.96 21.36 17.45
C ARG A 57 5.79 20.35 16.66
N LEU A 58 5.15 19.23 16.28
CA LEU A 58 5.70 18.30 15.31
C LEU A 58 5.92 19.10 14.01
N ARG A 59 7.17 19.49 13.74
CA ARG A 59 7.54 20.05 12.44
C ARG A 59 7.24 18.97 11.42
N ARG A 60 6.25 19.21 10.57
CA ARG A 60 6.02 18.46 9.34
C ARG A 60 7.28 18.55 8.50
N VAL A 61 8.12 17.52 8.55
CA VAL A 61 9.22 17.36 7.61
C VAL A 61 8.57 17.15 6.25
N ARG A 62 8.62 18.16 5.38
CA ARG A 62 8.32 17.96 3.96
C ARG A 62 9.39 17.02 3.43
N SER A 63 9.05 15.77 3.10
CA SER A 63 9.99 14.88 2.42
C SER A 63 10.28 15.49 1.05
N GLY A 64 11.50 15.97 0.85
CA GLY A 64 11.96 16.61 -0.39
C GLY A 64 12.29 15.62 -1.51
N SER A 65 11.52 14.54 -1.65
CA SER A 65 11.64 13.68 -2.83
C SER A 65 11.17 14.48 -4.05
N PRO A 66 11.94 14.53 -5.15
CA PRO A 66 11.50 15.21 -6.36
C PRO A 66 10.18 14.59 -6.84
N PRO A 67 9.21 15.39 -7.31
CA PRO A 67 8.00 14.84 -7.91
C PRO A 67 8.43 13.98 -9.10
N TYR A 68 8.02 12.73 -9.08
CA TYR A 68 8.15 11.85 -10.22
C TYR A 68 7.25 12.40 -11.33
N HIS A 69 7.85 13.05 -12.33
CA HIS A 69 7.13 13.52 -13.51
C HIS A 69 6.99 12.35 -14.49
N LEU A 70 5.88 11.64 -14.41
CA LEU A 70 5.43 10.85 -15.55
C LEU A 70 5.13 11.82 -16.71
N PRO A 71 5.44 11.47 -17.97
CA PRO A 71 4.80 12.14 -19.08
C PRO A 71 3.28 12.10 -18.86
N VAL A 72 2.58 13.19 -19.18
CA VAL A 72 1.13 13.26 -19.01
C VAL A 72 0.50 12.18 -19.88
N THR A 73 0.05 11.09 -19.25
CA THR A 73 -0.63 9.98 -19.89
C THR A 73 -2.07 9.96 -19.43
N SER A 74 -2.98 9.96 -20.40
CA SER A 74 -4.41 9.77 -20.15
C SER A 74 -4.83 8.46 -20.78
N SER A 75 -5.33 7.53 -19.96
CA SER A 75 -5.81 6.22 -20.44
C SER A 75 -7.25 6.01 -19.97
N LEU A 76 -8.09 5.56 -20.89
CA LEU A 76 -9.49 5.26 -20.66
C LEU A 76 -9.72 3.76 -20.85
N TYR A 77 -10.14 3.09 -19.78
CA TYR A 77 -10.57 1.70 -19.81
C TYR A 77 -12.09 1.67 -19.98
N ARG A 78 -12.60 1.03 -21.04
CA ARG A 78 -14.04 1.04 -21.35
C ARG A 78 -14.70 -0.33 -21.22
N GLY A 79 -15.95 -0.32 -20.74
CA GLY A 79 -16.83 -1.48 -20.80
C GLY A 79 -16.50 -2.63 -19.83
N ALA A 80 -15.70 -2.37 -18.80
CA ALA A 80 -15.31 -3.38 -17.83
C ALA A 80 -16.44 -3.70 -16.83
N ALA A 81 -16.35 -4.86 -16.17
CA ALA A 81 -16.96 -5.02 -14.85
C ALA A 81 -16.05 -4.37 -13.79
N LEU A 82 -16.63 -3.82 -12.74
CA LEU A 82 -15.89 -3.25 -11.61
C LEU A 82 -16.30 -3.96 -10.31
N ALA A 83 -15.33 -4.60 -9.65
CA ALA A 83 -15.42 -4.98 -8.26
C ALA A 83 -14.72 -3.92 -7.42
N ASP A 84 -15.44 -3.08 -6.68
CA ASP A 84 -14.83 -1.96 -5.94
C ASP A 84 -14.51 -2.29 -4.47
N GLY A 85 -14.72 -3.53 -4.06
CA GLY A 85 -14.46 -4.03 -2.71
C GLY A 85 -15.48 -3.59 -1.65
N ARG A 86 -16.58 -2.91 -2.03
CA ARG A 86 -17.62 -2.48 -1.08
C ARG A 86 -18.73 -3.50 -0.85
N GLY A 87 -18.79 -4.54 -1.68
CA GLY A 87 -19.83 -5.56 -1.61
C GLY A 87 -19.54 -6.74 -2.55
N PRO A 88 -20.44 -7.72 -2.60
CA PRO A 88 -20.26 -8.93 -3.40
C PRO A 88 -20.61 -8.74 -4.89
N ASP A 89 -21.34 -7.68 -5.24
CA ASP A 89 -21.88 -7.49 -6.59
C ASP A 89 -20.92 -6.72 -7.51
N LEU A 90 -20.85 -7.13 -8.77
CA LEU A 90 -20.12 -6.40 -9.81
C LEU A 90 -20.96 -5.27 -10.39
N ARG A 91 -20.33 -4.10 -10.58
CA ARG A 91 -20.90 -3.02 -11.40
C ARG A 91 -20.51 -3.26 -12.86
N LEU A 92 -21.47 -3.58 -13.71
CA LEU A 92 -21.23 -3.90 -15.12
C LEU A 92 -21.24 -2.64 -16.00
N GLY A 93 -20.54 -2.71 -17.14
CA GLY A 93 -20.51 -1.63 -18.13
C GLY A 93 -19.92 -0.35 -17.55
N VAL A 94 -18.77 -0.44 -16.89
CA VAL A 94 -18.10 0.69 -16.24
C VAL A 94 -16.88 1.13 -17.08
N SER A 95 -16.67 2.44 -17.12
CA SER A 95 -15.49 3.07 -17.70
C SER A 95 -14.69 3.81 -16.64
N VAL A 96 -13.36 3.70 -16.71
CA VAL A 96 -12.41 4.30 -15.77
C VAL A 96 -11.42 5.16 -16.55
N LEU A 97 -11.37 6.45 -16.23
CA LEU A 97 -10.38 7.38 -16.77
C LEU A 97 -9.25 7.53 -15.75
N VAL A 98 -8.03 7.31 -16.23
CA VAL A 98 -6.80 7.50 -15.48
C VAL A 98 -6.02 8.65 -16.12
N GLU A 99 -5.67 9.64 -15.31
CA GLU A 99 -4.84 10.78 -15.71
C GLU A 99 -3.66 10.83 -14.74
N ASP A 100 -2.43 10.87 -15.27
CA ASP A 100 -1.21 11.01 -14.47
C ASP A 100 -1.09 9.96 -13.35
N GLY A 101 -1.45 8.70 -13.65
CA GLY A 101 -1.41 7.59 -12.70
C GLY A 101 -2.47 7.64 -11.59
N ARG A 102 -3.50 8.50 -11.73
CA ARG A 102 -4.60 8.64 -10.78
C ARG A 102 -5.94 8.40 -11.45
N ILE A 103 -6.87 7.76 -10.73
CA ILE A 103 -8.26 7.66 -11.18
C ILE A 103 -8.86 9.06 -11.16
N ALA A 104 -9.07 9.62 -12.34
CA ALA A 104 -9.76 10.90 -12.50
C ALA A 104 -11.28 10.71 -12.41
N TRP A 105 -11.80 9.57 -12.85
CA TRP A 105 -13.23 9.33 -12.95
C TRP A 105 -13.59 7.84 -13.11
N ILE A 106 -14.76 7.45 -12.57
CA ILE A 106 -15.38 6.14 -12.73
C ILE A 106 -16.88 6.37 -12.96
N ALA A 107 -17.45 5.88 -14.07
CA ALA A 107 -18.90 5.87 -14.24
C ALA A 107 -19.38 4.81 -15.25
N PRO A 108 -20.70 4.63 -15.44
CA PRO A 108 -21.23 3.77 -16.51
C PRO A 108 -20.67 4.17 -17.89
N ASP A 109 -20.41 3.19 -18.74
CA ASP A 109 -19.85 3.38 -20.09
C ASP A 109 -20.82 4.14 -21.02
N GLU A 110 -22.11 4.07 -20.71
CA GLU A 110 -23.20 4.79 -21.38
C GLU A 110 -23.15 6.30 -21.11
N HIS A 111 -22.50 6.73 -20.02
CA HIS A 111 -22.35 8.14 -19.69
C HIS A 111 -21.27 8.78 -20.55
N GLU A 112 -21.62 9.88 -21.21
CA GLU A 112 -20.80 10.71 -22.11
C GLU A 112 -19.35 10.91 -21.67
N LEU A 113 -18.49 9.96 -22.02
CA LEU A 113 -17.10 10.28 -22.24
C LEU A 113 -16.88 10.86 -23.63
N ALA A 114 -17.82 10.63 -24.56
CA ALA A 114 -17.84 11.33 -25.85
C ALA A 114 -17.82 12.86 -25.65
N GLY A 115 -18.46 13.41 -24.60
CA GLY A 115 -18.44 14.86 -24.34
C GLY A 115 -17.20 15.37 -23.59
N ARG A 116 -16.66 14.61 -22.62
CA ARG A 116 -15.49 15.03 -21.81
C ARG A 116 -14.14 14.67 -22.43
N ALA A 117 -14.02 13.50 -23.04
CA ALA A 117 -12.85 13.13 -23.83
C ALA A 117 -12.80 13.92 -25.16
N ALA A 118 -13.93 14.21 -25.82
CA ALA A 118 -13.88 15.10 -26.99
C ALA A 118 -13.58 16.57 -26.66
N ARG A 119 -13.84 17.02 -25.43
CA ARG A 119 -13.37 18.34 -24.94
C ARG A 119 -11.88 18.36 -24.58
N ARG A 120 -11.27 17.19 -24.35
CA ARG A 120 -9.83 17.00 -24.10
C ARG A 120 -9.19 16.45 -25.37
N THR A 121 -8.97 17.35 -26.32
CA THR A 121 -8.64 17.05 -27.72
C THR A 121 -7.22 16.50 -27.98
N GLN A 122 -6.48 16.00 -26.98
CA GLN A 122 -5.11 15.49 -27.19
C GLN A 122 -4.82 14.26 -26.32
N ASP A 123 -4.55 13.14 -27.01
CA ASP A 123 -3.86 11.91 -26.56
C ASP A 123 -4.45 11.12 -25.37
N VAL A 124 -5.75 10.84 -25.38
CA VAL A 124 -6.34 9.79 -24.51
C VAL A 124 -6.23 8.42 -25.20
N GLU A 125 -5.46 7.51 -24.62
CA GLU A 125 -5.41 6.11 -25.03
C GLU A 125 -6.71 5.41 -24.62
N VAL A 126 -7.46 4.87 -25.59
CA VAL A 126 -8.67 4.10 -25.30
C VAL A 126 -8.36 2.62 -25.31
N ILE A 127 -8.63 1.96 -24.19
CA ILE A 127 -8.40 0.54 -23.94
C ILE A 127 -9.76 -0.14 -23.81
N ASP A 128 -10.04 -1.08 -24.70
CA ASP A 128 -11.20 -1.96 -24.58
C ASP A 128 -10.97 -2.94 -23.42
N ALA A 129 -11.74 -2.78 -22.35
CA ALA A 129 -11.71 -3.63 -21.16
C ALA A 129 -12.97 -4.49 -21.06
N SER A 130 -13.73 -4.62 -22.17
CA SER A 130 -14.86 -5.53 -22.23
C SER A 130 -14.43 -6.98 -21.95
N GLY A 131 -15.22 -7.69 -21.15
CA GLY A 131 -14.88 -9.04 -20.68
C GLY A 131 -13.83 -9.09 -19.56
N ALA A 132 -13.23 -7.97 -19.16
CA ALA A 132 -12.35 -7.89 -18.00
C ALA A 132 -13.11 -7.41 -16.76
N THR A 133 -12.56 -7.75 -15.58
CA THR A 133 -12.99 -7.18 -14.29
C THR A 133 -11.86 -6.33 -13.73
N ILE A 134 -12.14 -5.06 -13.48
CA ILE A 134 -11.25 -4.16 -12.74
C ILE A 134 -11.45 -4.45 -11.25
N VAL A 135 -10.34 -4.72 -10.57
CA VAL A 135 -10.26 -4.89 -9.11
C VAL A 135 -9.29 -3.86 -8.54
N PRO A 136 -9.40 -3.48 -7.25
CA PRO A 136 -8.38 -2.66 -6.60
C PRO A 136 -7.05 -3.42 -6.58
N GLY A 137 -5.94 -2.69 -6.61
CA GLY A 137 -4.62 -3.27 -6.35
C GLY A 137 -4.62 -4.01 -5.00
N LEU A 138 -4.06 -5.21 -4.98
CA LEU A 138 -4.07 -6.07 -3.81
C LEU A 138 -3.18 -5.49 -2.71
N VAL A 139 -3.58 -5.74 -1.46
CA VAL A 139 -2.85 -5.33 -0.26
C VAL A 139 -2.44 -6.58 0.50
N ASP A 140 -1.15 -6.80 0.66
CA ASP A 140 -0.60 -7.82 1.53
C ASP A 140 -0.16 -7.19 2.86
N CYS A 141 -0.82 -7.65 3.92
CA CYS A 141 -0.65 -7.11 5.27
C CYS A 141 0.43 -7.84 6.08
N HIS A 142 1.03 -8.91 5.55
CA HIS A 142 1.99 -9.72 6.28
C HIS A 142 3.04 -10.31 5.33
N SER A 143 4.04 -9.51 5.01
CA SER A 143 5.15 -9.92 4.15
C SER A 143 6.48 -9.90 4.90
N HIS A 144 7.42 -10.69 4.40
CA HIS A 144 8.84 -10.57 4.74
C HIS A 144 9.60 -10.30 3.45
N VAL A 145 9.73 -9.04 3.08
CA VAL A 145 10.18 -8.67 1.72
C VAL A 145 11.63 -9.09 1.47
N THR A 146 12.46 -9.03 2.51
CA THR A 146 13.86 -9.49 2.46
C THR A 146 14.02 -11.00 2.60
N GLY A 147 12.93 -11.73 2.85
CA GLY A 147 12.95 -13.19 2.99
C GLY A 147 12.90 -13.89 1.63
N PRO A 148 13.80 -14.84 1.33
CA PRO A 148 13.74 -15.60 0.09
C PRO A 148 12.64 -16.67 0.06
N GLY A 149 11.94 -16.90 1.19
CA GLY A 149 10.97 -17.98 1.33
C GLY A 149 11.61 -19.37 1.26
N GLY A 150 10.79 -20.38 0.96
CA GLY A 150 11.23 -21.78 0.81
C GLY A 150 11.44 -22.53 2.13
N ALA A 151 11.75 -23.83 2.06
CA ALA A 151 11.81 -24.71 3.23
C ALA A 151 12.89 -24.31 4.27
N HIS A 152 13.96 -23.65 3.83
CA HIS A 152 15.09 -23.22 4.67
C HIS A 152 15.08 -21.72 4.96
N TRP A 153 13.91 -21.08 4.89
CA TRP A 153 13.79 -19.62 4.98
C TRP A 153 14.51 -19.03 6.21
N THR A 154 14.50 -19.72 7.35
CA THR A 154 15.11 -19.24 8.60
C THR A 154 16.62 -19.09 8.49
N GLU A 155 17.30 -20.06 7.89
CA GLU A 155 18.76 -20.06 7.72
C GLU A 155 19.20 -18.90 6.80
N ARG A 156 18.35 -18.59 5.82
CA ARG A 156 18.64 -17.60 4.79
C ARG A 156 18.52 -16.17 5.30
N PHE A 157 17.88 -15.91 6.44
CA PHE A 157 17.90 -14.58 7.05
C PHE A 157 19.28 -14.18 7.59
N ALA A 158 20.23 -15.11 7.65
CA ALA A 158 21.64 -14.83 7.94
C ALA A 158 22.46 -14.51 6.66
N ASP A 159 21.86 -14.56 5.47
CA ASP A 159 22.53 -14.20 4.22
C ASP A 159 23.09 -12.76 4.29
N PRO A 160 24.16 -12.45 3.54
CA PRO A 160 24.72 -11.10 3.51
C PRO A 160 23.66 -10.04 3.17
N PRO A 161 23.71 -8.83 3.76
CA PRO A 161 22.75 -7.76 3.49
C PRO A 161 22.50 -7.48 2.00
N ALA A 162 23.55 -7.48 1.18
CA ALA A 162 23.43 -7.28 -0.26
C ALA A 162 22.57 -8.36 -0.95
N THR A 163 22.69 -9.62 -0.51
CA THR A 163 21.87 -10.73 -1.02
C THR A 163 20.41 -10.55 -0.62
N LEU A 164 20.14 -10.24 0.65
CA LEU A 164 18.80 -10.03 1.17
C LEU A 164 18.08 -8.85 0.48
N LEU A 165 18.81 -7.79 0.17
CA LEU A 165 18.27 -6.64 -0.57
C LEU A 165 17.98 -7.00 -2.04
N ALA A 166 18.85 -7.79 -2.69
CA ALA A 166 18.59 -8.26 -4.06
C ALA A 166 17.35 -9.18 -4.12
N VAL A 167 17.17 -10.04 -3.12
CA VAL A 167 15.96 -10.85 -2.95
C VAL A 167 14.73 -9.94 -2.79
N ALA A 168 14.81 -8.91 -1.96
CA ALA A 168 13.70 -7.99 -1.78
C ALA A 168 13.31 -7.27 -3.07
N GLU A 169 14.28 -6.81 -3.87
CA GLU A 169 14.01 -6.24 -5.19
C GLU A 169 13.29 -7.21 -6.12
N ALA A 170 13.68 -8.49 -6.13
CA ALA A 170 12.99 -9.52 -6.90
C ALA A 170 11.56 -9.75 -6.39
N ASN A 171 11.40 -9.88 -5.07
CA ASN A 171 10.09 -10.08 -4.42
C ASN A 171 9.14 -8.92 -4.68
N GLY A 172 9.62 -7.66 -4.64
CA GLY A 172 8.79 -6.49 -4.94
C GLY A 172 8.28 -6.46 -6.38
N ARG A 173 9.12 -6.85 -7.35
CA ARG A 173 8.70 -6.99 -8.76
C ARG A 173 7.67 -8.10 -8.94
N LEU A 174 7.89 -9.26 -8.31
CA LEU A 174 6.94 -10.37 -8.36
C LEU A 174 5.59 -9.99 -7.73
N ALA A 175 5.62 -9.31 -6.58
CA ALA A 175 4.42 -8.81 -5.92
C ALA A 175 3.63 -7.86 -6.84
N SER A 176 4.31 -6.90 -7.48
CA SER A 176 3.68 -5.98 -8.42
C SER A 176 3.08 -6.73 -9.62
N GLN A 177 3.82 -7.66 -10.23
CA GLN A 177 3.32 -8.49 -11.34
C GLN A 177 2.10 -9.34 -10.95
N ALA A 178 2.02 -9.77 -9.69
CA ALA A 178 0.88 -10.48 -9.13
C ALA A 178 -0.30 -9.56 -8.73
N GLY A 179 -0.19 -8.25 -8.96
CA GLY A 179 -1.22 -7.26 -8.64
C GLY A 179 -1.18 -6.73 -7.21
N VAL A 180 -0.18 -7.10 -6.40
CA VAL A 180 0.02 -6.55 -5.06
C VAL A 180 0.71 -5.18 -5.16
N ARG A 181 -0.01 -4.13 -4.78
CA ARG A 181 0.49 -2.74 -4.84
C ARG A 181 0.82 -2.16 -3.47
N TRP A 182 0.43 -2.86 -2.39
CA TRP A 182 0.78 -2.50 -1.01
C TRP A 182 1.33 -3.71 -0.27
N LEU A 183 2.50 -3.55 0.34
CA LEU A 183 3.16 -4.54 1.18
C LEU A 183 3.37 -3.96 2.58
N ARG A 184 2.98 -4.72 3.60
CA ARG A 184 3.44 -4.50 4.98
C ARG A 184 4.51 -5.52 5.32
N ASP A 185 5.76 -5.07 5.34
CA ASP A 185 6.84 -5.85 5.93
C ASP A 185 6.72 -5.82 7.45
N VAL A 186 6.55 -7.00 8.03
CA VAL A 186 6.29 -7.17 9.48
C VAL A 186 7.56 -7.50 10.28
N GLY A 187 8.73 -7.49 9.63
CA GLY A 187 10.00 -7.76 10.27
C GLY A 187 11.08 -8.13 9.26
N SER A 188 12.25 -7.53 9.44
CA SER A 188 13.40 -7.71 8.57
C SER A 188 14.69 -7.85 9.40
N PRO A 189 15.70 -8.61 8.89
CA PRO A 189 16.98 -8.74 9.56
C PRO A 189 17.69 -7.40 9.74
N ILE A 190 18.45 -7.28 10.81
CA ILE A 190 19.36 -6.13 11.02
C ILE A 190 20.66 -6.35 10.27
N GLY A 191 21.02 -5.40 9.41
CA GLY A 191 22.29 -5.39 8.70
C GLY A 191 22.83 -3.98 8.56
N VAL A 192 24.08 -3.87 8.13
CA VAL A 192 24.60 -2.61 7.57
C VAL A 192 24.10 -2.53 6.14
N ASP A 193 23.25 -1.55 5.83
CA ASP A 193 22.78 -1.34 4.47
C ASP A 193 23.98 -0.88 3.61
N PRO A 194 24.32 -1.60 2.51
CA PRO A 194 25.48 -1.28 1.69
C PRO A 194 25.35 0.05 0.94
N GLU A 195 24.14 0.61 0.81
CA GLU A 195 23.90 1.85 0.08
C GLU A 195 24.10 3.10 0.94
N ASP A 196 23.70 3.06 2.21
CA ASP A 196 23.78 4.23 3.12
C ASP A 196 24.70 4.02 4.34
N GLY A 197 25.23 2.81 4.53
CA GLY A 197 26.13 2.45 5.63
C GLY A 197 25.48 2.37 7.01
N ARG A 198 24.16 2.53 7.13
CA ARG A 198 23.47 2.52 8.42
C ARG A 198 23.17 1.10 8.86
N ARG A 199 23.38 0.82 10.15
CA ARG A 199 22.94 -0.42 10.78
C ARG A 199 21.49 -0.28 11.23
N ARG A 200 20.56 -0.97 10.55
CA ARG A 200 19.12 -0.99 10.86
C ARG A 200 18.46 -2.23 10.24
N ALA A 201 17.17 -2.42 10.49
CA ALA A 201 16.38 -3.40 9.74
C ALA A 201 16.43 -3.06 8.24
N LEU A 202 16.80 -4.03 7.40
CA LEU A 202 17.06 -3.78 5.98
C LEU A 202 15.82 -3.29 5.22
N ALA A 203 14.63 -3.73 5.60
CA ALA A 203 13.37 -3.24 5.04
C ALA A 203 13.14 -1.72 5.23
N LEU A 204 13.76 -1.09 6.22
CA LEU A 204 13.67 0.37 6.39
C LEU A 204 14.44 1.12 5.29
N GLY A 205 15.56 0.58 4.81
CA GLY A 205 16.27 1.14 3.65
C GLY A 205 15.45 0.96 2.36
N LEU A 206 14.82 -0.19 2.18
CA LEU A 206 13.92 -0.45 1.05
C LEU A 206 12.71 0.48 1.05
N TRP A 207 12.13 0.77 2.22
CA TRP A 207 11.03 1.71 2.35
C TRP A 207 11.40 3.11 1.82
N ASP A 208 12.60 3.59 2.16
CA ASP A 208 13.10 4.88 1.67
C ASP A 208 13.26 4.85 0.13
N ARG A 209 13.80 3.76 -0.43
CA ARG A 209 14.10 3.65 -1.87
C ARG A 209 12.89 3.40 -2.75
N TRP A 210 11.97 2.55 -2.34
CA TRP A 210 10.81 2.17 -3.14
C TRP A 210 9.76 3.28 -3.21
N ARG A 211 9.79 4.23 -2.27
CA ARG A 211 8.88 5.38 -2.25
C ARG A 211 8.88 6.18 -3.57
N ALA A 212 10.01 6.23 -4.28
CA ALA A 212 10.15 6.96 -5.54
C ALA A 212 10.00 6.06 -6.80
N ARG A 213 9.58 4.80 -6.63
CA ARG A 213 9.60 3.77 -7.67
C ARG A 213 8.18 3.23 -7.91
N PRO A 214 7.43 3.77 -8.88
CA PRO A 214 6.04 3.37 -9.12
C PRO A 214 5.91 1.90 -9.54
N GLU A 215 6.94 1.31 -10.13
CA GLU A 215 6.97 -0.10 -10.54
C GLU A 215 7.08 -1.07 -9.36
N MET A 216 7.38 -0.55 -8.16
CA MET A 216 7.43 -1.32 -6.92
C MET A 216 6.13 -1.15 -6.13
N PRO A 217 5.78 -2.08 -5.22
CA PRO A 217 4.68 -1.89 -4.31
C PRO A 217 5.03 -0.77 -3.33
N TYR A 218 4.01 -0.05 -2.86
CA TYR A 218 4.19 0.76 -1.66
C TYR A 218 4.54 -0.16 -0.50
N LEU A 219 5.71 0.06 0.10
CA LEU A 219 6.17 -0.69 1.24
C LEU A 219 5.86 0.08 2.53
N ARG A 220 5.36 -0.62 3.55
CA ARG A 220 5.40 -0.16 4.93
C ARG A 220 6.26 -1.13 5.72
N ALA A 221 7.37 -0.66 6.29
CA ALA A 221 8.28 -1.50 7.06
C ALA A 221 8.11 -1.27 8.56
N ALA A 222 7.92 -2.36 9.32
CA ALA A 222 7.76 -2.31 10.77
C ALA A 222 9.09 -2.18 11.54
N GLY A 223 10.21 -2.56 10.92
CA GLY A 223 11.52 -2.63 11.56
C GLY A 223 12.00 -4.08 11.67
N THR A 224 12.64 -4.42 12.79
CA THR A 224 13.12 -5.79 13.05
C THR A 224 12.24 -6.49 14.08
N TRP A 225 12.42 -7.80 14.21
CA TRP A 225 11.71 -8.59 15.23
C TRP A 225 12.31 -8.34 16.61
N LEU A 226 11.43 -8.17 17.60
CA LEU A 226 11.78 -8.21 19.02
C LEU A 226 11.62 -9.65 19.49
N MET A 227 12.72 -10.30 19.86
CA MET A 227 12.70 -11.71 20.23
C MET A 227 13.45 -11.95 21.54
N ARG A 228 13.03 -13.00 22.25
CA ARG A 228 13.80 -13.49 23.40
C ARG A 228 15.12 -14.07 22.88
N ARG A 229 16.20 -13.80 23.60
CA ARG A 229 17.53 -14.37 23.29
C ARG A 229 17.44 -15.88 23.10
N GLY A 230 17.96 -16.37 21.97
CA GLY A 230 18.01 -17.79 21.62
C GLY A 230 16.78 -18.35 20.90
N SER A 231 15.72 -17.54 20.68
CA SER A 231 14.51 -18.02 19.98
C SER A 231 14.75 -18.36 18.50
N LEU A 232 15.62 -17.63 17.80
CA LEU A 232 16.06 -17.93 16.44
C LEU A 232 17.58 -17.77 16.34
N PRO A 233 18.35 -18.82 16.65
CA PRO A 233 19.81 -18.77 16.56
C PRO A 233 20.26 -18.42 15.13
N GLY A 234 21.11 -17.40 15.01
CA GLY A 234 21.70 -16.98 13.73
C GLY A 234 20.90 -15.93 12.95
N VAL A 235 19.67 -15.61 13.33
CA VAL A 235 18.89 -14.53 12.69
C VAL A 235 19.25 -13.18 13.33
N PRO A 236 19.71 -12.18 12.56
CA PRO A 236 20.00 -10.85 13.11
C PRO A 236 18.73 -10.12 13.54
N THR A 237 18.48 -10.04 14.85
CA THR A 237 17.27 -9.46 15.48
C THR A 237 17.62 -8.49 16.60
N GLU A 238 16.62 -7.76 17.13
CA GLU A 238 16.75 -7.02 18.41
C GLU A 238 16.31 -7.91 19.58
N GLU A 239 17.08 -7.86 20.67
CA GLU A 239 16.77 -8.58 21.89
C GLU A 239 15.76 -7.79 22.74
N ALA A 240 14.71 -8.46 23.21
CA ALA A 240 13.86 -7.95 24.28
C ALA A 240 14.32 -8.55 25.61
N ASP A 241 14.58 -7.69 26.59
CA ASP A 241 14.92 -8.06 27.98
C ASP A 241 13.74 -8.74 28.72
#